data_AF-A0A1G2FAH8-F1
#
_entry.id   AF-A0A1G2FAH8-F1
#
_cell.length_a   1.000
_cell.length_b   1.000
_cell.length_c   1.000
_cell.angle_alpha   90.00
_cell.angle_beta   90.00
_cell.angle_gamma   90.00
#
_symmetry.space_group_name_H-M   'P 1'
#
loop_
_entity.id
_entity.type
_entity.pdbx_description
1 polymer ?
#
loop_
_entity_poly.entity_id
_entity_poly.type
_entity_poly.pdbx_seq_one_letter_code
_entity_poly.pdbx_strand_id
1 'polypeptide(L)'
;MKNKVLNSLVIILLGGFAGVFFVQIFLPWLAGFSFFNQIDWIRRVQEGTTIINTTERVIIDQNSALEQAIDKAGKIMVELISQRTEKLVGKTKVPLAEPEILAQGPAIIVSSDGLILAAENLAPETAQKFSVVLNNNRQVAEVKKRDKKSGLVLLKINESNLPVLPFFEGELKLGQILFLISIKSGNKLVDSGIVKQIQPNLVIGFTEAANSSPIFNLKNEIVGLNLVDNNNQPKIVLSAVLRELLK
;
A
#
# COMPACT_ATOMS: atom_id res chain seq x y z
N MET A 1 75.12 23.88 34.43
CA MET A 1 73.70 24.33 34.45
C MET A 1 72.81 23.65 33.41
N LYS A 2 73.25 23.44 32.15
CA LYS A 2 72.43 22.82 31.08
C LYS A 2 71.79 21.45 31.43
N ASN A 3 72.51 20.54 32.09
CA ASN A 3 71.99 19.18 32.35
C ASN A 3 70.86 19.14 33.40
N LYS A 4 70.80 20.11 34.33
CA LYS A 4 69.71 20.16 35.32
C LYS A 4 68.39 20.63 34.69
N VAL A 5 68.46 21.56 33.74
CA VAL A 5 67.28 22.07 33.03
C VAL A 5 66.69 21.01 32.09
N LEU A 6 67.55 20.24 31.41
CA LEU A 6 67.11 19.14 30.54
C LEU A 6 66.41 18.02 31.31
N ASN A 7 66.94 17.62 32.48
CA ASN A 7 66.32 16.60 33.32
C ASN A 7 64.94 17.06 33.84
N SER A 8 64.79 18.32 34.24
CA SER A 8 63.48 18.84 34.67
C SER A 8 62.45 18.87 33.53
N LEU A 9 62.87 19.22 32.31
CA LEU A 9 62.00 19.19 31.13
C LEU A 9 61.52 17.78 30.79
N VAL A 10 62.41 16.79 30.88
CA VAL A 10 62.06 15.38 30.66
C VAL A 10 61.07 14.88 31.71
N ILE A 11 61.23 15.26 32.98
CA ILE A 11 60.31 14.89 34.06
C ILE A 11 58.92 15.51 33.85
N ILE A 12 58.84 16.76 33.40
CA ILE A 12 57.57 17.43 33.11
C ILE A 12 56.86 16.78 31.92
N LEU A 13 57.60 16.44 30.86
CA LEU A 13 57.04 15.76 29.70
C LEU A 13 56.55 14.35 30.05
N LEU A 14 57.34 13.58 30.81
CA LEU A 14 56.94 12.26 31.30
C LEU A 14 55.73 12.34 32.25
N GLY A 15 55.70 13.31 33.15
CA GLY A 15 54.57 13.53 34.06
C GLY A 15 53.31 13.96 33.32
N GLY A 16 53.42 14.83 32.32
CA GLY A 16 52.32 15.25 31.46
C GLY A 16 51.78 14.08 30.64
N PHE A 17 52.66 13.28 30.03
CA PHE A 17 52.25 12.08 29.28
C PHE A 17 51.60 11.03 30.18
N ALA A 18 52.19 10.77 31.35
CA ALA A 18 51.64 9.84 32.33
C ALA A 18 50.27 10.28 32.85
N GLY A 19 50.07 11.59 33.07
CA GLY A 19 48.77 12.14 33.49
C GLY A 19 47.68 11.93 32.44
N VAL A 20 47.97 12.23 31.16
CA VAL A 20 47.02 12.00 30.06
C VAL A 20 46.72 10.51 29.88
N PHE A 21 47.75 9.67 29.92
CA PHE A 21 47.61 8.22 29.81
C PHE A 21 46.77 7.63 30.95
N PHE A 22 46.98 8.11 32.18
CA PHE A 22 46.24 7.68 33.36
C PHE A 22 44.74 8.01 33.24
N VAL A 23 44.40 9.25 32.82
CA VAL A 23 43.00 9.68 32.68
C VAL A 23 42.29 8.94 31.55
N GLN A 24 42.96 8.70 30.42
CA GLN A 24 42.29 8.18 29.22
C GLN A 24 42.19 6.65 29.16
N ILE A 25 43.14 5.92 29.74
CA ILE A 25 43.20 4.45 29.64
C ILE A 25 42.98 3.79 31.00
N PHE A 26 43.62 4.29 32.06
CA PHE A 26 43.65 3.62 33.35
C PHE A 26 42.38 3.89 34.18
N LEU A 27 41.89 5.12 34.13
CA LEU A 27 40.71 5.57 34.89
C LEU A 27 39.40 4.86 34.50
N PRO A 28 39.07 4.68 33.19
CA PRO A 28 37.88 3.93 32.78
C PRO A 28 37.89 2.48 33.26
N TRP A 29 39.07 1.86 33.30
CA TRP A 29 39.26 0.50 33.81
C TRP A 29 39.09 0.45 35.34
N LEU A 30 39.62 1.43 36.09
CA LEU A 30 39.46 1.52 37.55
C LEU A 30 38.01 1.71 37.99
N ALA A 31 37.25 2.51 37.23
CA ALA A 31 35.84 2.79 37.51
C ALA A 31 34.94 1.53 37.38
N GLY A 32 35.44 0.43 36.79
CA GLY A 32 34.70 -0.83 36.67
C GLY A 32 34.64 -1.67 37.96
N PHE A 33 35.45 -1.37 38.98
CA PHE A 33 35.47 -2.11 40.23
C PHE A 33 34.52 -1.52 41.28
N SER A 34 33.72 -2.37 41.94
CA SER A 34 32.68 -1.96 42.90
C SER A 34 33.18 -1.15 44.10
N PHE A 35 34.47 -1.26 44.45
CA PHE A 35 35.10 -0.49 45.53
C PHE A 35 35.19 1.01 45.22
N PHE A 36 35.41 1.39 43.96
CA PHE A 36 35.58 2.79 43.56
C PHE A 36 34.25 3.51 43.27
N ASN A 37 33.11 2.81 43.37
CA ASN A 37 31.78 3.39 43.20
C ASN A 37 31.42 4.42 44.29
N GLN A 38 32.10 4.41 45.43
CA GLN A 38 31.87 5.35 46.55
C GLN A 38 32.52 6.73 46.31
N ILE A 39 33.30 6.88 45.25
CA ILE A 39 34.09 8.09 44.97
C ILE A 39 33.45 8.86 43.82
N ASP A 40 32.77 9.97 44.15
CA ASP A 40 31.94 10.76 43.23
C ASP A 40 32.64 11.23 41.96
N TRP A 41 33.95 11.52 42.02
CA TRP A 41 34.69 12.05 40.88
C TRP A 41 35.10 10.98 39.86
N ILE A 42 35.22 9.71 40.27
CA ILE A 42 35.54 8.58 39.38
C ILE A 42 34.28 8.16 38.60
N ARG A 43 33.12 8.14 39.27
CA ARG A 43 31.81 7.81 38.67
C ARG A 43 31.43 8.73 37.50
N ARG A 44 31.74 10.03 37.61
CA ARG A 44 31.47 11.02 36.55
C ARG A 44 32.21 10.75 35.24
N VAL A 45 33.30 9.97 35.27
CA VAL A 45 34.05 9.59 34.05
C VAL A 45 33.28 8.54 33.24
N GLN A 46 32.43 7.73 33.87
CA GLN A 46 31.52 6.80 33.18
C GLN A 46 30.24 7.47 32.66
N GLU A 47 29.80 8.58 33.27
CA GLU A 47 28.57 9.29 32.86
C GLU A 47 28.69 10.01 31.51
N GLY A 48 29.91 10.16 30.97
CA GLY A 48 30.19 10.73 29.66
C GLY A 48 29.97 9.78 28.48
N THR A 49 29.45 8.57 28.70
CA THR A 49 29.06 7.69 27.59
C THR A 49 27.83 8.30 26.92
N THR A 50 28.02 8.96 25.78
CA THR A 50 26.91 9.41 24.95
C THR A 50 26.09 8.17 24.59
N ILE A 51 24.87 8.08 25.16
CA ILE A 51 23.91 7.04 24.79
C ILE A 51 23.49 7.36 23.36
N ILE A 52 24.14 6.71 22.40
CA ILE A 52 23.67 6.69 21.02
C ILE A 52 22.47 5.75 21.02
N ASN A 53 21.27 6.31 21.21
CA ASN A 53 20.06 5.60 20.83
C ASN A 53 20.11 5.43 19.31
N THR A 54 20.53 4.26 18.84
CA THR A 54 20.42 3.89 17.44
C THR A 54 18.93 3.78 17.13
N THR A 55 18.31 4.90 16.75
CA THR A 55 17.02 4.85 16.05
C THR A 55 17.30 4.13 14.74
N GLU A 56 16.87 2.87 14.65
CA GLU A 56 16.76 2.15 13.39
C GLU A 56 15.79 2.92 12.50
N ARG A 57 16.31 3.91 11.77
CA ARG A 57 15.54 4.61 10.76
C ARG A 57 15.50 3.67 9.57
N VAL A 58 14.44 2.88 9.47
CA VAL A 58 14.11 2.20 8.22
C VAL A 58 13.78 3.31 7.21
N ILE A 59 14.77 3.70 6.42
CA ILE A 59 14.58 4.60 5.29
C ILE A 59 13.84 3.75 4.25
N ILE A 60 12.51 3.79 4.29
CA ILE A 60 11.71 3.26 3.20
C ILE A 60 11.84 4.27 2.07
N ASP A 61 12.64 3.93 1.06
CA ASP A 61 12.62 4.63 -0.21
C ASP A 61 11.18 4.64 -0.73
N GLN A 62 10.67 5.80 -1.16
CA GLN A 62 9.31 5.94 -1.67
C GLN A 62 9.01 4.95 -2.80
N ASN A 63 10.02 4.61 -3.60
CA ASN A 63 9.89 3.61 -4.66
C ASN A 63 9.58 2.22 -4.08
N SER A 64 10.28 1.81 -3.01
CA SER A 64 10.03 0.53 -2.34
C SER A 64 8.65 0.48 -1.68
N ALA A 65 8.16 1.60 -1.13
CA ALA A 65 6.81 1.67 -0.58
C ALA A 65 5.73 1.45 -1.66
N LEU A 66 5.90 2.09 -2.83
CA LEU A 66 4.97 1.95 -3.94
C LEU A 66 4.99 0.53 -4.52
N GLU A 67 6.17 -0.07 -4.72
CA GLU A 67 6.31 -1.45 -5.19
C GLU A 67 5.63 -2.46 -4.27
N GLN A 68 5.87 -2.35 -2.95
CA GLN A 68 5.22 -3.21 -1.96
C GLN A 68 3.71 -3.00 -1.93
N ALA A 69 3.25 -1.76 -2.09
CA ALA A 69 1.84 -1.45 -2.15
C ALA A 69 1.20 -2.06 -3.41
N ILE A 70 1.85 -1.98 -4.56
CA ILE A 70 1.38 -2.59 -5.81
C ILE A 70 1.29 -4.11 -5.67
N ASP A 71 2.29 -4.79 -5.09
CA ASP A 71 2.25 -6.24 -4.88
C ASP A 71 1.04 -6.66 -4.03
N LYS A 72 0.82 -5.98 -2.90
CA LYS A 72 -0.31 -6.26 -2.00
C LYS A 72 -1.66 -5.98 -2.67
N ALA A 73 -1.80 -4.82 -3.32
CA ALA A 73 -3.02 -4.47 -4.03
C ALA A 73 -3.29 -5.42 -5.20
N GLY A 74 -2.25 -5.85 -5.91
CA GLY A 74 -2.34 -6.81 -7.00
C GLY A 74 -2.93 -8.17 -6.58
N LYS A 75 -2.86 -8.56 -5.31
CA LYS A 75 -3.42 -9.83 -4.80
C LYS A 75 -4.94 -9.81 -4.66
N ILE A 76 -5.55 -8.64 -4.50
CA ILE A 76 -7.01 -8.49 -4.40
C ILE A 76 -7.67 -8.22 -5.76
N MET A 77 -6.87 -8.01 -6.80
CA MET A 77 -7.31 -7.74 -8.16
C MET A 77 -7.76 -9.01 -8.85
N VAL A 78 -8.95 -8.95 -9.47
CA VAL A 78 -9.52 -10.04 -10.25
C VAL A 78 -10.15 -9.51 -11.53
N GLU A 79 -10.37 -10.40 -12.50
CA GLU A 79 -11.03 -10.04 -13.75
C GLU A 79 -12.46 -10.55 -13.77
N LEU A 80 -13.43 -9.66 -13.96
CA LEU A 80 -14.83 -10.00 -14.13
C LEU A 80 -15.13 -10.23 -15.62
N ILE A 81 -15.82 -11.32 -15.92
CA ILE A 81 -16.29 -11.69 -17.26
C ILE A 81 -17.79 -11.93 -17.19
N SER A 82 -18.53 -11.23 -18.04
CA SER A 82 -19.97 -11.37 -18.20
C SER A 82 -20.30 -12.02 -19.53
N GLN A 83 -21.06 -13.11 -19.49
CA GLN A 83 -21.33 -13.93 -20.66
C GLN A 83 -22.84 -14.12 -20.89
N ARG A 84 -23.20 -14.22 -22.17
CA ARG A 84 -24.52 -14.65 -22.63
C ARG A 84 -24.40 -16.05 -23.21
N THR A 85 -25.24 -16.97 -22.76
CA THR A 85 -25.28 -18.37 -23.24
C THR A 85 -26.43 -18.63 -24.20
N GLU A 86 -27.44 -17.76 -24.21
CA GLU A 86 -28.63 -17.87 -25.06
C GLU A 86 -29.02 -16.50 -25.59
N LYS A 87 -29.50 -16.45 -26.84
CA LYS A 87 -30.00 -15.23 -27.48
C LYS A 87 -31.49 -15.36 -27.78
N LEU A 88 -32.22 -14.25 -27.64
CA LEU A 88 -33.60 -14.16 -28.09
C LEU A 88 -33.63 -13.91 -29.61
N VAL A 89 -34.22 -14.84 -30.35
CA VAL A 89 -34.52 -14.70 -31.79
C VAL A 89 -36.05 -14.68 -31.91
N GLY A 90 -36.62 -13.49 -32.08
CA GLY A 90 -38.07 -13.30 -31.95
C GLY A 90 -38.54 -13.53 -30.51
N LYS A 91 -39.44 -14.49 -30.29
CA LYS A 91 -39.91 -14.91 -28.96
C LYS A 91 -39.22 -16.17 -28.42
N THR A 92 -38.28 -16.75 -29.16
CA THR A 92 -37.65 -18.03 -28.83
C THR A 92 -36.24 -17.81 -28.28
N LYS A 93 -35.91 -18.49 -27.17
CA LYS A 93 -34.54 -18.57 -26.65
C LYS A 93 -33.77 -19.61 -27.44
N VAL A 94 -32.69 -19.19 -28.09
CA VAL A 94 -31.80 -20.07 -28.85
C VAL A 94 -30.47 -20.15 -28.10
N PRO A 95 -30.01 -21.35 -27.69
CA PRO A 95 -28.70 -21.50 -27.07
C PRO A 95 -27.60 -21.16 -28.09
N LEU A 96 -26.58 -20.45 -27.64
CA LEU A 96 -25.39 -20.16 -28.43
C LEU A 96 -24.45 -21.36 -28.39
N ALA A 97 -23.83 -21.69 -29.53
CA ALA A 97 -22.83 -22.75 -29.59
C ALA A 97 -21.62 -22.45 -28.68
N GLU A 98 -21.26 -21.16 -28.56
CA GLU A 98 -20.24 -20.69 -27.63
C GLU A 98 -20.78 -19.50 -26.82
N PRO A 99 -20.47 -19.40 -25.51
CA PRO A 99 -20.86 -18.25 -24.71
C PRO A 99 -20.23 -16.96 -25.24
N GLU A 100 -21.08 -15.98 -25.54
CA GLU A 100 -20.65 -14.66 -26.00
C GLU A 100 -20.24 -13.79 -24.81
N ILE A 101 -19.02 -13.23 -24.86
CA ILE A 101 -18.55 -12.27 -23.84
C ILE A 101 -19.19 -10.91 -24.11
N LEU A 102 -20.02 -10.45 -23.18
CA LEU A 102 -20.68 -9.15 -23.27
C LEU A 102 -19.82 -8.02 -22.69
N ALA A 103 -19.09 -8.32 -21.61
CA ALA A 103 -18.21 -7.37 -20.95
C ALA A 103 -17.11 -8.12 -20.20
N GLN A 104 -15.93 -7.49 -20.12
CA GLN A 104 -14.77 -7.99 -19.40
C GLN A 104 -14.01 -6.80 -18.82
N GLY A 105 -13.58 -6.90 -17.57
CA GLY A 105 -12.82 -5.82 -16.95
C GLY A 105 -12.34 -6.10 -15.53
N PRO A 106 -11.59 -5.15 -14.95
CA PRO A 106 -11.07 -5.25 -13.60
C PRO A 106 -12.22 -5.27 -12.58
N ALA A 107 -12.00 -6.01 -11.49
CA ALA A 107 -12.85 -6.02 -10.31
C ALA A 107 -11.96 -6.26 -9.07
N ILE A 108 -12.50 -5.98 -7.89
CA ILE A 108 -11.75 -6.10 -6.64
C ILE A 108 -12.46 -6.99 -5.63
N ILE A 109 -11.66 -7.79 -4.91
CA ILE A 109 -12.11 -8.50 -3.73
C ILE A 109 -12.23 -7.49 -2.57
N VAL A 110 -13.41 -7.42 -1.96
CA VAL A 110 -13.73 -6.48 -0.87
C VAL A 110 -14.09 -7.18 0.44
N SER A 111 -14.19 -8.51 0.44
CA SER A 111 -14.39 -9.32 1.63
C SER A 111 -13.69 -10.66 1.51
N SER A 112 -13.21 -11.19 2.64
CA SER A 112 -12.45 -12.46 2.72
C SER A 112 -13.30 -13.68 2.39
N ASP A 113 -14.62 -13.53 2.44
CA ASP A 113 -15.60 -14.52 2.04
C ASP A 113 -15.97 -14.44 0.55
N GLY A 114 -15.33 -13.59 -0.26
CA GLY A 114 -15.55 -13.57 -1.71
C GLY A 114 -16.59 -12.59 -2.24
N LEU A 115 -16.85 -11.48 -1.52
CA LEU A 115 -17.52 -10.34 -2.15
C LEU A 115 -16.58 -9.63 -3.12
N ILE A 116 -17.10 -9.33 -4.31
CA ILE A 116 -16.40 -8.70 -5.42
C ILE A 116 -17.12 -7.42 -5.81
N LEU A 117 -16.40 -6.32 -5.92
CA LEU A 117 -16.91 -5.04 -6.39
C LEU A 117 -16.41 -4.75 -7.81
N ALA A 118 -17.31 -4.28 -8.68
CA ALA A 118 -16.99 -3.88 -10.04
C ALA A 118 -17.89 -2.72 -10.51
N ALA A 119 -17.58 -2.15 -11.67
CA ALA A 119 -18.45 -1.24 -12.38
C ALA A 119 -19.74 -1.95 -12.83
N GLU A 120 -20.88 -1.29 -12.71
CA GLU A 120 -22.20 -1.86 -13.03
C GLU A 120 -22.32 -2.28 -14.51
N ASN A 121 -21.75 -1.49 -15.41
CA ASN A 121 -21.73 -1.76 -16.85
C ASN A 121 -20.91 -3.01 -17.23
N LEU A 122 -20.03 -3.49 -16.35
CA LEU A 122 -19.35 -4.78 -16.55
C LEU A 122 -20.28 -5.97 -16.30
N ALA A 123 -21.45 -5.76 -15.72
CA ALA A 123 -22.41 -6.80 -15.45
C ALA A 123 -23.76 -6.53 -16.15
N PRO A 124 -23.85 -6.44 -17.48
CA PRO A 124 -25.11 -6.07 -18.15
C PRO A 124 -26.26 -7.03 -17.80
N GLU A 125 -27.50 -6.51 -17.74
CA GLU A 125 -28.70 -7.32 -17.39
C GLU A 125 -28.97 -8.45 -18.40
N THR A 126 -28.45 -8.33 -19.61
CA THR A 126 -28.52 -9.36 -20.66
C THR A 126 -27.52 -10.51 -20.45
N ALA A 127 -26.57 -10.36 -19.52
CA ALA A 127 -25.67 -11.44 -19.15
C ALA A 127 -26.39 -12.49 -18.32
N GLN A 128 -26.13 -13.76 -18.63
CA GLN A 128 -26.73 -14.92 -17.99
C GLN A 128 -25.75 -15.60 -17.03
N LYS A 129 -24.45 -15.44 -17.26
CA LYS A 129 -23.39 -15.99 -16.44
C LYS A 129 -22.36 -14.93 -16.13
N PHE A 130 -21.99 -14.82 -14.86
CA PHE A 130 -20.87 -14.01 -14.40
C PHE A 130 -19.77 -14.94 -13.92
N SER A 131 -18.53 -14.59 -14.21
CA SER A 131 -17.39 -15.34 -13.74
C SER A 131 -16.24 -14.41 -13.40
N VAL A 132 -15.48 -14.78 -12.39
CA VAL A 132 -14.32 -14.04 -11.91
C VAL A 132 -13.08 -14.92 -12.14
N VAL A 133 -12.06 -14.35 -12.78
CA VAL A 133 -10.76 -15.01 -12.93
C VAL A 133 -9.88 -14.63 -11.75
N LEU A 134 -9.56 -15.63 -10.92
CA LEU A 134 -8.70 -15.53 -9.75
C LEU A 134 -7.63 -16.62 -9.84
N ASN A 135 -6.35 -16.25 -9.79
CA ASN A 135 -5.22 -17.18 -9.89
C ASN A 135 -5.30 -18.13 -11.11
N ASN A 136 -5.67 -17.59 -12.27
CA ASN A 136 -5.90 -18.31 -13.53
C ASN A 136 -7.07 -19.30 -13.52
N ASN A 137 -7.85 -19.35 -12.43
CA ASN A 137 -9.05 -20.18 -12.32
C ASN A 137 -10.30 -19.32 -12.46
N ARG A 138 -11.29 -19.85 -13.17
CA ARG A 138 -12.58 -19.17 -13.37
C ARG A 138 -13.58 -19.64 -12.32
N GLN A 139 -13.99 -18.72 -11.45
CA GLN A 139 -15.03 -18.95 -10.45
C GLN A 139 -16.36 -18.37 -10.91
N VAL A 140 -17.46 -19.08 -10.68
CA VAL A 140 -18.80 -18.56 -10.95
C VAL A 140 -19.12 -17.48 -9.92
N ALA A 141 -19.66 -16.36 -10.39
CA ALA A 141 -20.08 -15.25 -9.55
C ALA A 141 -21.59 -15.06 -9.63
N GLU A 142 -22.19 -14.67 -8.52
CA GLU A 142 -23.59 -14.31 -8.41
C GLU A 142 -23.71 -12.83 -8.10
N VAL A 143 -24.59 -12.13 -8.81
CA VAL A 143 -24.88 -10.72 -8.51
C VAL A 143 -25.70 -10.65 -7.22
N LYS A 144 -25.20 -9.92 -6.22
CA LYS A 144 -25.90 -9.68 -4.94
C LYS A 144 -26.61 -8.34 -4.90
N LYS A 145 -26.00 -7.29 -5.46
CA LYS A 145 -26.56 -5.94 -5.46
C LYS A 145 -26.13 -5.19 -6.71
N ARG A 146 -27.03 -4.39 -7.26
CA ARG A 146 -26.75 -3.46 -8.36
C ARG A 146 -27.16 -2.07 -7.92
N ASP A 147 -26.23 -1.13 -7.96
CA ASP A 147 -26.51 0.26 -7.69
C ASP A 147 -26.19 1.11 -8.92
N LYS A 148 -27.23 1.32 -9.74
CA LYS A 148 -27.15 2.13 -10.95
C LYS A 148 -26.85 3.61 -10.66
N LYS A 149 -27.12 4.10 -9.44
CA LYS A 149 -26.88 5.50 -9.06
C LYS A 149 -25.40 5.76 -8.83
N SER A 150 -24.73 4.87 -8.10
CA SER A 150 -23.27 4.95 -7.93
C SER A 150 -22.50 4.42 -9.13
N GLY A 151 -23.11 3.52 -9.91
CA GLY A 151 -22.47 2.85 -11.06
C GLY A 151 -21.72 1.59 -10.66
N LEU A 152 -22.15 0.93 -9.58
CA LEU A 152 -21.47 -0.22 -8.99
C LEU A 152 -22.32 -1.48 -8.99
N VAL A 153 -21.66 -2.62 -9.04
CA VAL A 153 -22.25 -3.94 -8.82
C VAL A 153 -21.44 -4.71 -7.77
N LEU A 154 -22.15 -5.38 -6.88
CA LEU A 154 -21.60 -6.30 -5.90
C LEU A 154 -21.92 -7.72 -6.33
N LEU A 155 -20.88 -8.53 -6.50
CA LEU A 155 -20.99 -9.95 -6.80
C LEU A 155 -20.43 -10.78 -5.64
N LYS A 156 -20.75 -12.08 -5.63
CA LYS A 156 -20.24 -13.07 -4.68
C LYS A 156 -19.72 -14.27 -5.44
N ILE A 157 -18.51 -14.71 -5.10
CA ILE A 157 -17.97 -16.00 -5.50
C ILE A 157 -17.99 -16.97 -4.32
N ASN A 158 -17.94 -18.27 -4.59
CA ASN A 158 -17.87 -19.30 -3.56
C ASN A 158 -16.41 -19.65 -3.22
N GLU A 159 -15.70 -18.68 -2.65
CA GLU A 159 -14.31 -18.81 -2.20
C GLU A 159 -14.19 -18.21 -0.79
N SER A 160 -13.17 -18.61 -0.04
CA SER A 160 -12.93 -18.11 1.32
C SER A 160 -11.44 -17.87 1.55
N ASN A 161 -11.10 -17.18 2.64
CA ASN A 161 -9.73 -16.82 2.98
C ASN A 161 -9.03 -15.99 1.89
N LEU A 162 -9.80 -15.14 1.21
CA LEU A 162 -9.25 -14.25 0.20
C LEU A 162 -8.54 -13.05 0.84
N PRO A 163 -7.47 -12.53 0.22
CA PRO A 163 -6.83 -11.30 0.67
C PRO A 163 -7.81 -10.12 0.51
N VAL A 164 -7.79 -9.22 1.48
CA VAL A 164 -8.59 -7.99 1.48
C VAL A 164 -7.73 -6.81 1.90
N LEU A 165 -8.11 -5.63 1.44
CA LEU A 165 -7.50 -4.38 1.84
C LEU A 165 -8.54 -3.47 2.50
N PRO A 166 -8.13 -2.65 3.49
CA PRO A 166 -9.03 -1.71 4.15
C PRO A 166 -9.49 -0.61 3.18
N PHE A 167 -10.65 -0.03 3.46
CA PHE A 167 -11.11 1.17 2.78
C PHE A 167 -10.51 2.41 3.43
N PHE A 168 -10.16 3.41 2.63
CA PHE A 168 -9.70 4.70 3.12
C PHE A 168 -10.84 5.46 3.81
N GLU A 169 -10.61 5.97 5.01
CA GLU A 169 -11.62 6.71 5.78
C GLU A 169 -11.29 8.19 5.99
N GLY A 170 -10.10 8.62 5.56
CA GLY A 170 -9.64 9.99 5.73
C GLY A 170 -10.11 10.95 4.64
N GLU A 171 -9.59 12.17 4.71
CA GLU A 171 -9.73 13.17 3.66
C GLU A 171 -8.52 13.13 2.72
N LEU A 172 -8.79 13.21 1.41
CA LEU A 172 -7.73 13.35 0.42
C LEU A 172 -7.06 14.71 0.54
N LYS A 173 -5.75 14.75 0.32
CA LYS A 173 -4.96 15.99 0.36
C LYS A 173 -4.37 16.30 -1.01
N LEU A 174 -4.28 17.58 -1.36
CA LEU A 174 -3.55 18.01 -2.56
C LEU A 174 -2.10 17.51 -2.49
N GLY A 175 -1.60 16.99 -3.61
CA GLY A 175 -0.26 16.39 -3.68
C GLY A 175 -0.14 14.97 -3.13
N GLN A 176 -1.21 14.40 -2.57
CA GLN A 176 -1.20 12.99 -2.15
C GLN A 176 -0.99 12.07 -3.35
N ILE A 177 -0.02 11.17 -3.27
CA ILE A 177 0.24 10.15 -4.28
C ILE A 177 -0.78 9.03 -4.12
N LEU A 178 -1.44 8.71 -5.24
CA LEU A 178 -2.34 7.59 -5.40
C LEU A 178 -1.87 6.74 -6.58
N PHE A 179 -2.19 5.46 -6.56
CA PHE A 179 -1.95 4.56 -7.68
C PHE A 179 -3.21 3.79 -8.00
N LEU A 180 -3.31 3.32 -9.24
CA LEU A 180 -4.36 2.43 -9.68
C LEU A 180 -3.76 1.15 -10.23
N ILE A 181 -4.54 0.07 -10.19
CA ILE A 181 -4.23 -1.17 -10.89
C ILE A 181 -5.40 -1.48 -11.82
N SER A 182 -5.10 -1.68 -13.09
CA SER A 182 -6.05 -2.10 -14.12
C SER A 182 -5.73 -3.52 -14.58
N ILE A 183 -6.71 -4.20 -15.16
CA ILE A 183 -6.53 -5.45 -15.91
C ILE A 183 -7.03 -5.22 -17.33
N LYS A 184 -6.17 -5.49 -18.32
CA LYS A 184 -6.50 -5.37 -19.74
C LYS A 184 -5.96 -6.60 -20.47
N SER A 185 -6.86 -7.38 -21.06
CA SER A 185 -6.53 -8.63 -21.75
C SER A 185 -5.71 -9.60 -20.89
N GLY A 186 -6.10 -9.77 -19.62
CA GLY A 186 -5.40 -10.61 -18.64
C GLY A 186 -4.10 -10.02 -18.06
N ASN A 187 -3.60 -8.90 -18.58
CA ASN A 187 -2.38 -8.26 -18.06
C ASN A 187 -2.72 -7.18 -17.05
N LYS A 188 -1.97 -7.13 -15.94
CA LYS A 188 -2.06 -6.06 -14.96
C LYS A 188 -1.29 -4.84 -15.46
N LEU A 189 -1.93 -3.69 -15.44
CA LEU A 189 -1.34 -2.38 -15.73
C LEU A 189 -1.39 -1.54 -14.47
N VAL A 190 -0.35 -0.76 -14.23
CA VAL A 190 -0.25 0.11 -13.06
C VAL A 190 0.01 1.52 -13.52
N ASP A 191 -0.71 2.47 -12.91
CA ASP A 191 -0.48 3.88 -13.12
C ASP A 191 -0.50 4.61 -11.77
N SER A 192 0.22 5.72 -11.68
CA SER A 192 0.32 6.52 -10.46
C SER A 192 0.16 8.00 -10.77
N GLY A 193 -0.47 8.72 -9.86
CA GLY A 193 -0.75 10.13 -10.02
C GLY A 193 -0.91 10.82 -8.68
N ILE A 194 -0.78 12.14 -8.70
CA ILE A 194 -1.07 12.96 -7.53
C ILE A 194 -2.49 13.52 -7.59
N VAL A 195 -3.08 13.75 -6.42
CA VAL A 195 -4.32 14.53 -6.28
C VAL A 195 -4.02 15.98 -6.67
N LYS A 196 -4.55 16.41 -7.82
CA LYS A 196 -4.36 17.75 -8.40
C LYS A 196 -5.45 18.73 -7.95
N GLN A 197 -6.65 18.22 -7.73
CA GLN A 197 -7.82 19.00 -7.33
C GLN A 197 -8.76 18.12 -6.52
N ILE A 198 -9.42 18.67 -5.50
CA ILE A 198 -10.42 17.96 -4.69
C ILE A 198 -11.83 18.50 -4.98
N GLN A 199 -11.97 19.82 -5.08
CA GLN A 199 -13.24 20.51 -5.32
C GLN A 199 -13.10 21.44 -6.54
N PRO A 200 -14.16 21.59 -7.37
CA PRO A 200 -15.48 20.96 -7.25
C PRO A 200 -15.48 19.46 -7.59
N ASN A 201 -14.51 19.01 -8.38
CA ASN A 201 -14.35 17.60 -8.77
C ASN A 201 -12.95 17.12 -8.41
N LEU A 202 -12.85 15.85 -7.99
CA LEU A 202 -11.58 15.18 -7.75
C LEU A 202 -10.86 14.93 -9.07
N VAL A 203 -9.64 15.45 -9.20
CA VAL A 203 -8.77 15.22 -10.36
C VAL A 203 -7.48 14.58 -9.88
N ILE A 204 -7.21 13.38 -10.38
CA ILE A 204 -5.95 12.66 -10.16
C ILE A 204 -5.22 12.58 -11.50
N GLY A 205 -3.91 12.77 -11.49
CA GLY A 205 -3.08 12.79 -12.70
C GLY A 205 -2.79 11.42 -13.32
N PHE A 206 -3.77 10.54 -13.44
CA PHE A 206 -3.61 9.27 -14.17
C PHE A 206 -3.60 9.50 -15.68
N THR A 207 -2.75 8.75 -16.38
CA THR A 207 -2.63 8.71 -17.84
C THR A 207 -3.43 7.54 -18.41
N GLU A 208 -3.43 6.39 -17.73
CA GLU A 208 -4.11 5.17 -18.16
C GLU A 208 -5.01 4.63 -17.04
N ALA A 209 -6.31 4.94 -17.12
CA ALA A 209 -7.29 4.47 -16.15
C ALA A 209 -8.41 3.70 -16.86
N ALA A 210 -8.37 2.36 -16.80
CA ALA A 210 -9.46 1.55 -17.32
C ALA A 210 -10.72 1.68 -16.45
N ASN A 211 -11.89 1.41 -17.04
CA ASN A 211 -13.14 1.33 -16.29
C ASN A 211 -13.04 0.22 -15.23
N SER A 212 -13.62 0.45 -14.05
CA SER A 212 -13.60 -0.47 -12.90
C SER A 212 -12.21 -0.69 -12.27
N SER A 213 -11.25 0.21 -12.52
CA SER A 213 -9.92 0.12 -11.91
C SER A 213 -9.91 0.75 -10.51
N PRO A 214 -9.54 0.01 -9.45
CA PRO A 214 -9.44 0.58 -8.11
C PRO A 214 -8.27 1.53 -7.97
N ILE A 215 -8.47 2.50 -7.09
CA ILE A 215 -7.48 3.52 -6.72
C ILE A 215 -7.09 3.28 -5.26
N PHE A 216 -5.80 3.30 -5.00
CA PHE A 216 -5.20 3.03 -3.71
C PHE A 216 -4.27 4.17 -3.30
N ASN A 217 -4.04 4.29 -1.99
CA ASN A 217 -2.92 5.06 -1.46
C ASN A 217 -1.73 4.15 -1.13
N LEU A 218 -0.59 4.75 -0.80
CA LEU A 218 0.66 4.02 -0.47
C LEU A 218 0.55 3.12 0.79
N LYS A 219 -0.53 3.25 1.57
CA LYS A 219 -0.81 2.39 2.74
C LYS A 219 -1.68 1.18 2.40
N ASN A 220 -1.94 0.93 1.11
CA ASN A 220 -2.86 -0.10 0.63
C ASN A 220 -4.31 0.08 1.09
N GLU A 221 -4.76 1.31 1.29
CA GLU A 221 -6.18 1.58 1.53
C GLU A 221 -6.89 1.85 0.19
N ILE A 222 -8.05 1.24 -0.02
CA ILE A 222 -8.91 1.47 -1.19
C ILE A 222 -9.49 2.87 -1.06
N VAL A 223 -9.03 3.80 -1.89
CA VAL A 223 -9.48 5.18 -1.94
C VAL A 223 -10.75 5.32 -2.78
N GLY A 224 -10.88 4.52 -3.83
CA GLY A 224 -12.03 4.58 -4.71
C GLY A 224 -11.94 3.62 -5.89
N LEU A 225 -12.86 3.80 -6.83
CA LEU A 225 -12.93 3.07 -8.09
C LEU A 225 -13.04 4.08 -9.24
N ASN A 226 -12.19 3.93 -10.25
CA ASN A 226 -12.33 4.64 -11.50
C ASN A 226 -13.44 4.01 -12.32
N LEU A 227 -14.46 4.80 -12.65
CA LEU A 227 -15.56 4.40 -13.49
C LEU A 227 -15.57 5.24 -14.77
N VAL A 228 -16.14 4.68 -15.82
CA VAL A 228 -16.47 5.40 -17.04
C VAL A 228 -17.98 5.42 -17.15
N ASP A 229 -18.57 6.62 -17.18
CA ASP A 229 -20.00 6.78 -17.30
C ASP A 229 -20.51 6.46 -18.73
N ASN A 230 -21.83 6.52 -18.93
CA ASN A 230 -22.44 6.23 -20.24
C ASN A 230 -22.03 7.21 -21.34
N ASN A 231 -21.52 8.39 -20.99
CA ASN A 231 -21.02 9.40 -21.91
C ASN A 231 -19.50 9.26 -22.15
N ASN A 232 -18.92 8.14 -21.72
CA ASN A 232 -17.51 7.83 -21.79
C ASN A 232 -16.63 8.82 -21.00
N GLN A 233 -17.18 9.47 -19.97
CA GLN A 233 -16.46 10.39 -19.10
C GLN A 233 -15.93 9.65 -17.86
N PRO A 234 -14.67 9.90 -17.47
CA PRO A 234 -14.12 9.33 -16.25
C PRO A 234 -14.80 9.92 -15.02
N LYS A 235 -15.19 9.06 -14.09
CA LYS A 235 -15.81 9.39 -12.81
C LYS A 235 -15.14 8.57 -11.72
N ILE A 236 -14.63 9.23 -10.69
CA ILE A 236 -14.08 8.53 -9.53
C ILE A 236 -15.17 8.39 -8.47
N VAL A 237 -15.42 7.15 -8.02
CA VAL A 237 -16.30 6.86 -6.89
C VAL A 237 -15.45 6.58 -5.66
N LEU A 238 -15.65 7.38 -4.61
CA LEU A 238 -14.85 7.29 -3.38
C LEU A 238 -15.24 6.10 -2.50
N SER A 239 -14.29 5.66 -1.67
CA SER A 239 -14.40 4.57 -0.70
C SER A 239 -15.64 4.65 0.21
N ALA A 240 -16.10 5.85 0.55
CA ALA A 240 -17.32 6.05 1.33
C ALA A 240 -18.56 5.44 0.64
N VAL A 241 -18.70 5.65 -0.67
CA VAL A 241 -19.80 5.09 -1.48
C VAL A 241 -19.62 3.58 -1.65
N LEU A 242 -18.38 3.11 -1.83
CA LEU A 242 -18.11 1.66 -1.93
C LEU A 242 -18.54 0.94 -0.65
N ARG A 243 -18.20 1.50 0.52
CA ARG A 243 -18.58 0.96 1.84
C ARG A 243 -20.08 0.97 2.07
N GLU A 244 -20.80 1.98 1.59
CA GLU A 244 -22.26 2.04 1.69
C GLU A 244 -22.93 0.89 0.92
N LEU A 245 -22.34 0.46 -0.20
CA LEU A 245 -22.86 -0.68 -0.96
C LEU A 245 -22.74 -2.01 -0.21
N LEU A 246 -21.72 -2.15 0.65
CA LEU A 246 -21.44 -3.38 1.43
C LEU A 246 -22.32 -3.54 2.68
N LYS A 247 -23.07 -2.50 3.05
CA LYS A 247 -24.11 -2.55 4.08
C LYS A 247 -25.42 -3.08 3.49
#